data_AF-A0A2X4TRI6-F1
#
_entry.id   AF-A0A2X4TRI6-F1
#
_cell.length_a   1.000
_cell.length_b   1.000
_cell.length_c   1.000
_cell.angle_alpha   90.00
_cell.angle_beta   90.00
_cell.angle_gamma   90.00
#
_symmetry.space_group_name_H-M   'P 1'
#
loop_
_entity.id
_entity.type
_entity.pdbx_description
1 polymer ?
#
loop_
_entity_poly.entity_id
_entity_poly.type
_entity_poly.pdbx_seq_one_letter_code
_entity_poly.pdbx_strand_id
1 'polypeptide(L)' 'MNLVKTTGLHAAGKGINVAKVLKDLGIDVTVGGFLGKDNQDGFQQLFSELGIANRFQVVQGRTVST' A
#
# COMPACT_ATOMS: atom_id res chain seq x y z
N MET A 1 -10.27 -13.34 -17.88
CA MET A 1 -10.78 -11.98 -17.62
C MET A 1 -9.70 -11.24 -16.84
N ASN A 2 -9.02 -10.26 -17.46
CA ASN A 2 -7.91 -9.54 -16.83
C ASN A 2 -8.46 -8.34 -16.04
N LEU A 3 -8.84 -8.55 -14.78
CA LEU A 3 -9.34 -7.49 -13.91
C LEU A 3 -8.14 -6.69 -13.37
N VAL A 4 -7.72 -5.69 -14.14
CA VAL A 4 -6.64 -4.77 -13.79
C VAL A 4 -7.10 -3.91 -12.60
N LYS A 5 -6.88 -4.40 -11.37
CA LYS A 5 -7.00 -3.69 -10.06
C LYS A 5 -5.86 -2.69 -9.83
N THR A 6 -5.23 -2.20 -10.90
CA THR A 6 -3.82 -1.79 -10.87
C THR A 6 -3.62 -0.27 -10.91
N THR A 7 -4.67 0.53 -11.08
CA THR A 7 -4.53 1.98 -11.24
C THR A 7 -4.19 2.69 -9.92
N GLY A 8 -4.81 2.31 -8.79
CA GLY A 8 -4.42 2.83 -7.47
C GLY A 8 -3.16 2.17 -6.89
N LEU A 9 -2.85 0.96 -7.35
CA LEU A 9 -1.68 0.18 -6.93
C LEU A 9 -0.36 0.78 -7.45
N HIS A 10 -0.37 1.40 -8.63
CA HIS A 10 0.87 1.91 -9.25
C HIS A 10 1.53 3.06 -8.50
N ALA A 11 0.74 3.97 -7.93
CA ALA A 11 1.29 5.13 -7.25
C ALA A 11 1.73 4.82 -5.82
N ALA A 12 0.93 4.04 -5.09
CA ALA A 12 1.37 3.41 -3.85
C ALA A 12 2.58 2.49 -4.08
N GLY A 13 2.68 1.89 -5.27
CA GLY A 13 3.71 0.92 -5.65
C GLY A 13 5.14 1.41 -5.50
N LYS A 14 5.45 2.71 -5.72
CA LYS A 14 6.83 3.22 -5.50
C LYS A 14 7.20 3.22 -4.02
N GLY A 15 6.34 3.78 -3.15
CA GLY A 15 6.58 3.83 -1.71
C GLY A 15 6.57 2.44 -1.07
N ILE A 16 5.68 1.56 -1.53
CA ILE A 16 5.59 0.17 -1.06
C ILE A 16 6.81 -0.65 -1.49
N ASN A 17 7.31 -0.48 -2.72
CA ASN A 17 8.51 -1.17 -3.16
C ASN A 17 9.73 -0.77 -2.33
N VAL A 18 9.87 0.51 -1.97
CA VAL A 18 10.96 0.97 -1.08
C VAL A 18 10.80 0.37 0.31
N ALA A 19 9.59 0.38 0.86
CA ALA A 19 9.33 -0.22 2.17
C ALA A 19 9.67 -1.72 2.19
N LYS A 20 9.34 -2.45 1.12
CA LYS A 20 9.71 -3.86 0.97
C LYS A 20 11.22 -4.07 0.93
N VAL A 21 11.96 -3.30 0.13
CA VAL A 21 13.42 -3.40 0.06
C VAL A 21 14.06 -3.11 1.42
N LEU A 22 13.61 -2.06 2.11
CA LEU A 22 14.11 -1.76 3.45
C LEU A 22 13.79 -2.89 4.44
N LYS A 23 12.62 -3.51 4.32
CA LYS A 23 12.23 -4.61 5.20
C LYS A 23 13.04 -5.89 4.95
N ASP A 24 13.33 -6.18 3.68
CA ASP A 24 14.23 -7.26 3.27
C ASP A 24 15.68 -7.04 3.79
N LEU A 25 16.09 -5.78 3.98
CA LEU A 25 17.37 -5.42 4.62
C LEU A 25 17.34 -5.51 6.17
N GLY A 26 16.24 -5.96 6.75
CA GLY A 26 16.08 -6.07 8.21
C GLY A 26 15.78 -4.75 8.91
N ILE A 27 15.48 -3.68 8.17
CA ILE A 27 15.17 -2.37 8.73
C ILE A 27 13.67 -2.33 9.05
N ASP A 28 13.32 -1.89 10.26
CA ASP A 28 11.93 -1.62 10.60
C ASP A 28 11.41 -0.39 9.84
N VAL A 29 10.31 -0.57 9.12
CA VAL A 29 9.68 0.48 8.32
C VAL A 29 8.22 0.68 8.70
N THR A 30 7.81 1.94 8.65
CA THR A 30 6.41 2.33 8.80
C THR A 30 5.97 3.03 7.52
N VAL A 31 4.84 2.60 6.96
CA VAL A 31 4.23 3.20 5.77
C VAL A 31 2.97 3.98 6.16
N GLY A 32 2.72 5.09 5.48
CA GLY A 32 1.56 5.93 5.72
C GLY A 32 1.15 6.72 4.48
N GLY A 33 -0.03 7.33 4.53
CA GLY A 33 -0.64 8.04 3.41
C GLY A 33 -2.16 7.88 3.44
N PHE A 34 -2.82 7.99 2.29
CA PHE A 34 -4.27 7.85 2.18
C PHE A 34 -4.65 6.62 1.35
N LEU A 35 -5.50 5.76 1.90
CA LEU A 35 -6.11 4.62 1.19
C LEU A 35 -7.57 4.92 0.90
N GLY A 36 -8.02 4.53 -0.29
CA GLY A 36 -9.42 4.57 -0.64
C GLY A 36 -10.13 3.43 0.06
N LYS A 37 -11.34 3.68 0.54
CA LYS A 37 -12.17 2.63 1.16
C LYS A 37 -12.35 1.41 0.23
N ASP A 38 -12.37 1.64 -1.08
CA ASP A 38 -12.60 0.61 -2.10
C ASP A 38 -11.40 -0.31 -2.35
N ASN A 39 -10.19 0.06 -1.91
CA ASN A 39 -8.97 -0.71 -2.14
C ASN A 39 -8.11 -0.95 -0.89
N GLN A 40 -8.56 -0.52 0.28
CA GLN A 40 -7.81 -0.63 1.54
C GLN A 40 -7.45 -2.09 1.90
N ASP A 41 -8.35 -3.05 1.65
CA ASP A 41 -8.19 -4.43 2.15
C ASP A 41 -6.96 -5.10 1.54
N GLY A 42 -6.71 -4.86 0.25
CA GLY A 42 -5.54 -5.38 -0.43
C GLY A 42 -4.22 -4.83 0.12
N PHE A 43 -4.20 -3.56 0.54
CA PHE A 43 -3.02 -2.95 1.16
C PHE A 43 -2.83 -3.41 2.60
N GLN A 44 -3.91 -3.50 3.38
CA GLN A 44 -3.84 -3.98 4.77
C GLN A 44 -3.31 -5.41 4.82
N GLN A 45 -3.81 -6.29 3.94
CA GLN A 45 -3.32 -7.66 3.84
C GLN A 45 -1.83 -7.71 3.46
N LEU A 46 -1.42 -6.95 2.43
CA LEU A 46 -0.03 -6.88 2.00
C LEU A 46 0.91 -6.43 3.13
N PHE A 47 0.56 -5.39 3.88
CA PHE A 47 1.39 -4.91 4.98
C PHE A 47 1.48 -5.91 6.14
N SER A 48 0.38 -6.62 6.42
CA SER A 48 0.37 -7.69 7.42
C SER A 48 1.28 -8.86 7.01
N GLU A 49 1.24 -9.27 5.74
CA GLU A 49 2.07 -10.35 5.20
C GLU A 49 3.57 -9.99 5.20
N LEU A 50 3.89 -8.72 4.94
CA LEU A 50 5.27 -8.22 4.93
C LEU A 50 5.79 -7.80 6.31
N GLY A 51 4.96 -7.84 7.35
CA GLY A 51 5.34 -7.36 8.69
C GLY A 51 5.71 -5.87 8.72
N ILE A 52 5.07 -5.06 7.86
CA ILE A 52 5.31 -3.61 7.75
C ILE A 52 4.30 -2.88 8.61
N ALA A 53 4.76 -1.92 9.42
CA ALA A 53 3.86 -1.10 10.23
C ALA A 53 3.02 -0.18 9.34
N ASN A 54 1.68 -0.28 9.45
CA ASN A 54 0.73 0.46 8.64
C ASN A 54 0.11 1.64 9.42
N ARG A 55 0.26 2.87 8.89
CA ARG A 55 -0.30 4.13 9.41
C ARG A 55 -1.14 4.87 8.34
N PHE A 56 -1.64 4.16 7.33
CA PHE A 56 -2.50 4.77 6.31
C PHE A 56 -3.86 5.22 6.91
N GLN A 57 -4.33 6.38 6.47
CA GLN A 57 -5.68 6.86 6.77
C GLN A 57 -6.62 6.47 5.64
N VAL A 58 -7.79 5.94 6.02
CA VAL A 58 -8.83 5.55 5.05
C VAL A 58 -9.70 6.77 4.75
N VAL A 59 -9.79 7.13 3.47
CA VAL A 59 -10.62 8.23 2.98
C VAL A 59 -11.76 7.70 2.10
N GLN A 60 -12.86 8.45 2.04
CA GLN A 60 -13.97 8.09 1.13
C GLN A 60 -13.52 8.23 -0.33
N GLY A 61 -13.89 7.27 -1.17
CA GLY A 61 -13.52 7.21 -2.58
C GLY A 61 -12.28 6.33 -2.86
N ARG A 62 -11.75 6.42 -4.08
CA ARG A 62 -10.53 5.71 -4.51
C ARG A 62 -9.33 6.66 -4.44
N THR A 63 -8.22 6.25 -3.81
CA THR A 63 -6.95 6.99 -3.95
C THR A 63 -6.49 6.89 -5.40
N VAL A 64 -6.59 8.00 -6.14
CA VAL A 64 -5.95 8.18 -7.44
C VAL A 64 -4.73 9.06 -7.18
N SER A 65 -3.54 8.61 -7.57
CA SER A 65 -2.41 9.53 -7.67
C SER A 65 -2.51 10.20 -9.02
N THR A 66 -2.67 11.52 -8.98
CA THR A 66 -2.17 12.37 -10.06
C THR A 66 -0.65 12.28 -10.10
#